data_AF-A0A095Z9F1-F1
#
_entry.id   AF-A0A095Z9F1-F1
#
_cell.length_a   1.000
_cell.length_b   1.000
_cell.length_c   1.000
_cell.angle_alpha   90.00
_cell.angle_beta   90.00
_cell.angle_gamma   90.00
#
_symmetry.space_group_name_H-M   'P 1'
#
loop_
_entity.id
_entity.type
_entity.pdbx_description
1 polymer ?
#
loop_
_entity_poly.entity_id
_entity_poly.type
_entity_poly.pdbx_seq_one_letter_code
_entity_poly.pdbx_strand_id
1 'polypeptide(L)'
;MNFRDFLYLDKFIFPKIVTFVYWFILVAVVIASLSAIINGQILSGLAVLIGGVIAGRIYCELTVVLFKINEHLAILSSKALQQDKNTPTIEP
;
A
#
# COMPACT_ATOMS: atom_id res chain seq x y z
N MET A 1 -22.99 3.64 -10.73
CA MET A 1 -22.22 2.54 -10.10
C MET A 1 -21.78 3.01 -8.73
N ASN A 2 -22.07 2.25 -7.68
CA ASN A 2 -21.93 2.71 -6.29
C ASN A 2 -20.46 2.68 -5.84
N PHE A 3 -19.94 3.79 -5.30
CA PHE A 3 -18.62 3.87 -4.66
C PHE A 3 -18.45 2.93 -3.45
N ARG A 4 -19.56 2.36 -2.96
CA ARG A 4 -19.54 1.37 -1.87
C ARG A 4 -18.76 0.12 -2.28
N ASP A 5 -18.89 -0.32 -3.53
CA ASP A 5 -18.18 -1.50 -4.04
C ASP A 5 -16.68 -1.25 -4.28
N PHE A 6 -16.29 0.03 -4.44
CA PHE A 6 -14.87 0.43 -4.47
C PHE A 6 -14.22 0.36 -3.07
N LEU A 7 -15.03 0.50 -2.01
CA LEU A 7 -14.61 0.41 -0.61
C LEU A 7 -14.80 -0.99 -0.01
N TYR A 8 -15.59 -1.86 -0.64
CA TYR A 8 -15.53 -3.30 -0.41
C TYR A 8 -14.21 -3.82 -1.00
N LEU A 9 -13.20 -3.84 -0.12
CA LEU A 9 -11.86 -4.40 -0.23
C LEU A 9 -11.88 -5.91 -0.53
N ASP A 10 -12.67 -6.36 -1.52
CA ASP A 10 -13.09 -7.75 -1.60
C ASP A 10 -11.99 -8.70 -2.03
N LYS A 11 -10.85 -8.21 -2.56
CA LYS A 11 -9.67 -9.08 -2.54
C LYS A 11 -8.29 -8.48 -2.80
N PHE A 12 -8.09 -7.55 -3.73
CA PHE A 12 -6.72 -7.25 -4.19
C PHE A 12 -6.55 -5.85 -4.81
N ILE A 13 -7.43 -4.88 -4.48
CA ILE A 13 -7.37 -3.52 -5.04
C ILE A 13 -6.37 -2.64 -4.30
N PHE A 14 -6.17 -2.88 -2.99
CA PHE A 14 -5.32 -2.04 -2.17
C PHE A 14 -3.81 -2.10 -2.55
N PRO A 15 -3.21 -3.27 -2.86
CA PRO A 15 -1.82 -3.32 -3.30
C PRO A 15 -1.58 -2.55 -4.61
N LYS A 16 -2.55 -2.59 -5.54
CA LYS A 16 -2.49 -1.91 -6.85
C LYS A 16 -2.72 -0.40 -6.75
N ILE A 17 -3.62 0.06 -5.87
CA ILE A 17 -3.84 1.50 -5.69
C ILE A 17 -2.62 2.15 -5.02
N VAL A 18 -1.97 1.48 -4.07
CA VAL A 18 -0.77 2.01 -3.40
C VAL A 18 0.39 2.15 -4.40
N THR A 19 0.56 1.19 -5.31
CA THR A 19 1.58 1.30 -6.37
C THR A 19 1.30 2.44 -7.36
N PHE A 20 0.03 2.75 -7.62
CA PHE A 20 -0.35 3.94 -8.40
C PHE A 20 -0.01 5.25 -7.66
N VAL A 21 -0.37 5.34 -6.38
CA VAL A 21 -0.04 6.49 -5.52
C VAL A 21 1.47 6.68 -5.38
N TYR A 22 2.24 5.59 -5.28
CA TYR A 22 3.70 5.62 -5.24
C TYR A 22 4.30 6.35 -6.45
N TRP A 23 3.82 6.04 -7.65
CA TRP A 23 4.31 6.69 -8.86
C TRP A 23 4.00 8.19 -8.84
N PHE A 24 2.83 8.58 -8.34
CA PHE A 24 2.44 9.98 -8.18
C PHE A 24 3.32 10.73 -7.16
N ILE A 25 3.60 10.11 -6.01
CA ILE A 25 4.52 10.66 -5.00
C ILE A 25 5.93 10.84 -5.57
N LEU A 26 6.42 9.86 -6.34
CA LEU A 26 7.75 9.96 -6.95
C LEU A 26 7.81 11.10 -7.97
N VAL A 27 6.79 11.24 -8.83
CA VAL A 27 6.68 12.37 -9.76
C VAL A 27 6.65 13.70 -8.98
N ALA A 28 5.89 13.79 -7.90
CA ALA A 28 5.84 14.98 -7.05
C ALA A 28 7.20 15.32 -6.43
N VAL A 29 7.95 14.31 -5.94
CA VAL A 29 9.32 14.51 -5.40
C VAL A 29 10.26 15.03 -6.49
N VAL A 30 10.20 14.49 -7.71
CA VAL A 30 11.03 14.98 -8.82
C VAL A 30 10.70 16.43 -9.17
N ILE A 31 9.42 16.78 -9.24
CA ILE A 31 8.96 18.15 -9.52
C ILE A 31 9.40 19.10 -8.40
N ALA A 32 9.22 18.71 -7.13
CA ALA A 32 9.62 19.50 -5.98
C ALA A 32 11.14 19.75 -5.97
N SER A 33 11.94 18.72 -6.20
CA SER A 33 13.41 18.86 -6.27
C SER A 33 13.85 19.72 -7.44
N LEU A 34 13.23 19.56 -8.61
CA LEU A 34 13.52 20.39 -9.78
C LEU A 34 13.17 21.87 -9.51
N SER A 35 12.03 22.12 -8.89
CA SER A 35 11.62 23.48 -8.50
C SER A 35 12.60 24.12 -7.52
N ALA A 36 13.10 23.37 -6.53
CA ALA A 36 14.09 23.86 -5.56
C ALA A 36 15.44 24.21 -6.21
N ILE A 37 15.88 23.41 -7.20
CA ILE A 37 17.11 23.67 -7.97
C ILE A 37 16.96 24.93 -8.82
N ILE A 38 15.82 25.13 -9.48
CA ILE A 38 15.55 26.34 -10.30
C ILE A 38 15.56 27.61 -9.43
N ASN A 39 15.11 27.53 -8.18
CA ASN A 39 15.15 28.64 -7.23
C ASN A 39 16.55 28.88 -6.61
N GLY A 40 17.60 28.21 -7.11
CA GLY A 40 18.98 28.35 -6.62
C GLY A 40 19.29 27.60 -5.33
N GLN A 41 18.33 26.86 -4.77
CA GLN A 41 18.51 26.10 -3.53
C GLN A 41 19.00 24.68 -3.80
N ILE A 42 20.14 24.56 -4.49
CA ILE A 42 20.67 23.28 -5.02
C ILE A 42 20.87 22.24 -3.92
N LEU A 43 21.42 22.63 -2.76
CA LEU A 43 21.66 21.72 -1.64
C LEU A 43 20.36 21.14 -1.08
N SER A 44 19.33 21.99 -0.95
CA SER A 44 18.01 21.56 -0.45
C SER A 44 17.28 20.69 -1.48
N GLY A 45 17.35 21.02 -2.77
CA GLY A 45 16.75 20.23 -3.84
C GLY A 45 17.38 18.83 -3.94
N LEU A 46 18.69 18.73 -3.75
CA LEU A 46 19.38 17.43 -3.72
C LEU A 46 19.03 16.62 -2.47
N ALA A 47 18.93 17.27 -1.31
CA ALA A 47 18.48 16.63 -0.07
C ALA A 47 17.04 16.11 -0.17
N VAL A 48 16.13 16.88 -0.77
CA VAL A 48 14.73 16.48 -1.01
C VAL A 48 14.64 15.38 -2.06
N LEU A 49 15.48 15.38 -3.09
CA LEU A 49 15.52 14.32 -4.08
C LEU A 49 15.92 12.99 -3.43
N ILE A 50 17.04 12.96 -2.72
CA ILE A 50 17.57 11.75 -2.11
C ILE A 50 16.66 11.31 -0.94
N GLY A 51 16.35 12.22 -0.03
CA GLY A 51 15.52 11.96 1.14
C GLY A 51 14.09 11.58 0.76
N GLY A 52 13.48 12.28 -0.19
CA GLY A 52 12.12 12.03 -0.66
C GLY A 52 11.98 10.71 -1.39
N VAL A 53 12.96 10.30 -2.20
CA VAL A 53 12.96 8.99 -2.86
C VAL A 53 13.12 7.86 -1.84
N ILE A 54 14.06 7.98 -0.90
CA ILE A 54 14.29 6.94 0.13
C ILE A 54 13.09 6.83 1.08
N ALA A 55 12.63 7.95 1.63
CA ALA A 55 11.46 7.98 2.51
C ALA A 55 10.20 7.48 1.79
N GLY A 56 10.01 7.89 0.53
CA GLY A 56 8.90 7.42 -0.31
C GLY A 56 8.93 5.92 -0.55
N ARG A 57 10.12 5.33 -0.78
CA ARG A 57 10.29 3.87 -0.91
C ARG A 57 9.93 3.13 0.37
N ILE A 58 10.48 3.57 1.50
CA ILE A 58 10.25 2.94 2.81
C ILE A 58 8.77 3.03 3.20
N TYR A 59 8.17 4.21 3.09
CA TYR A 59 6.77 4.42 3.43
C TYR A 59 5.82 3.61 2.53
N CYS A 60 6.11 3.56 1.22
CA CYS A 60 5.33 2.78 0.28
C CYS A 60 5.42 1.27 0.56
N GLU A 61 6.62 0.74 0.81
CA GLU A 61 6.80 -0.68 1.13
C GLU A 61 6.10 -1.07 2.43
N LEU A 62 6.24 -0.26 3.49
CA LEU A 62 5.53 -0.45 4.76
C LEU A 62 4.01 -0.47 4.58
N THR A 63 3.48 0.47 3.79
CA THR A 63 2.06 0.53 3.47
C THR A 63 1.61 -0.75 2.77
N VAL A 64 2.27 -1.16 1.69
CA VAL A 64 1.93 -2.39 0.95
C VAL A 64 2.02 -3.63 1.84
N VAL A 65 3.04 -3.72 2.70
CA VAL A 65 3.23 -4.86 3.62
C VAL A 65 2.10 -4.96 4.63
N LEU A 66 1.64 -3.85 5.21
CA LEU A 66 0.50 -3.85 6.14
C LEU A 66 -0.78 -4.39 5.48
N PHE A 67 -1.04 -4.00 4.24
CA PHE A 67 -2.21 -4.51 3.51
C PHE A 67 -2.10 -5.98 3.15
N LYS A 68 -0.89 -6.46 2.81
CA LYS A 68 -0.66 -7.90 2.63
C LYS A 68 -0.96 -8.70 3.89
N ILE A 69 -0.56 -8.23 5.07
CA ILE A 69 -0.85 -8.93 6.33
C ILE A 69 -2.36 -9.03 6.57
N ASN A 70 -3.09 -7.94 6.31
CA ASN A 70 -4.55 -7.92 6.45
C ASN A 70 -5.25 -8.93 5.53
N GLU A 71 -4.81 -9.05 4.27
CA GLU A 71 -5.34 -10.06 3.35
C GLU A 71 -5.07 -11.50 3.83
N HIS A 72 -3.87 -11.77 4.35
CA HIS A 72 -3.53 -13.09 4.86
C HIS A 72 -4.39 -13.50 6.07
N LEU A 73 -4.70 -12.56 6.97
CA LEU A 73 -5.60 -12.79 8.11
C LEU A 73 -7.03 -13.11 7.65
N ALA A 74 -7.55 -12.40 6.64
CA ALA A 74 -8.87 -12.66 6.08
C ALA A 74 -8.99 -14.10 5.53
N ILE A 75 -7.96 -14.56 4.80
CA ILE A 75 -7.89 -15.93 4.27
C ILE A 75 -7.89 -16.97 5.39
N LEU A 76 -7.13 -16.75 6.48
CA LEU A 76 -7.08 -17.67 7.61
C LEU A 76 -8.43 -17.83 8.30
N SER A 77 -9.19 -16.74 8.47
CA SER A 77 -10.54 -16.83 9.06
C SER A 77 -11.48 -17.70 8.22
N SER A 78 -11.42 -17.58 6.89
CA SER A 78 -12.25 -18.37 5.97
C SER A 78 -11.88 -19.85 5.99
N LYS A 79 -10.59 -20.19 6.16
CA LYS A 79 -10.13 -21.58 6.29
C LYS A 79 -10.53 -22.19 7.62
N ALA A 80 -10.41 -21.45 8.73
CA ALA A 80 -10.81 -21.94 10.06
C ALA A 80 -12.30 -22.31 10.10
N LEU A 81 -13.15 -21.52 9.44
CA LEU A 81 -14.60 -21.78 9.33
C LEU A 81 -14.95 -23.00 8.45
N GLN A 82 -14.14 -23.32 7.44
CA GLN A 82 -14.32 -24.54 6.62
C GLN A 82 -13.82 -25.79 7.33
N GLN A 83 -12.83 -25.66 8.22
CA GLN A 83 -12.30 -26.77 9.00
C GLN A 83 -13.30 -27.26 10.07
N ASP A 84 -14.09 -26.35 10.64
CA ASP A 84 -15.22 -26.67 11.52
C ASP A 84 -16.27 -27.54 10.77
N LYS A 85 -16.71 -27.09 9.59
CA LYS A 85 -17.71 -27.83 8.78
C LYS A 85 -17.25 -29.20 8.26
N ASN A 86 -15.95 -29.43 8.14
CA ASN A 86 -15.40 -30.69 7.62
C ASN A 86 -14.86 -31.60 8.74
N THR A 87 -15.00 -31.19 10.00
CA THR A 87 -14.81 -32.09 11.14
C THR A 87 -16.13 -32.85 11.32
N PRO A 88 -16.17 -34.19 11.15
CA PRO A 88 -17.40 -34.93 11.42
C PRO A 88 -17.78 -34.65 12.87
N THR A 89 -18.96 -34.06 13.06
CA THR A 89 -19.60 -33.95 14.35
C THR A 89 -19.68 -35.36 14.90
N ILE A 90 -18.78 -35.72 15.82
CA ILE A 90 -19.02 -36.84 16.72
C ILE A 90 -20.12 -36.32 17.65
N GLU A 91 -21.36 -36.40 17.17
CA GLU A 91 -22.52 -36.26 18.04
C GLU A 91 -22.41 -37.38 19.09
N PRO A 92 -22.51 -37.05 20.40
CA PRO A 92 -22.41 -38.05 21.46
C PRO A 92 -23.56 -39.07 21.43
#